data_AF-A0A1Q2L2V7-F1
#
_entry.id   AF-A0A1Q2L2V7-F1
#
_cell.length_a   1.000
_cell.length_b   1.000
_cell.length_c   1.000
_cell.angle_alpha   90.00
_cell.angle_beta   90.00
_cell.angle_gamma   90.00
#
_symmetry.space_group_name_H-M   'P 1'
#
loop_
_entity.id
_entity.type
_entity.pdbx_description
1 polymer ?
#
loop_
_entity_poly.entity_id
_entity_poly.type
_entity_poly.pdbx_seq_one_letter_code
_entity_poly.pdbx_strand_id
1 'polypeptide(L)'
;MQIYKLFSQNPTSTKKKILKFSNLSTGVITGSSEKFFGLRIEPEQYREFLNGINKHLLKNRINQHIMTDYKFMEFIRQSSRLNFNLSDITFYDQERYENDELIKEIKAELWKSDNELILDLLEEAVSNGYRVFSITGDFKNNLDQLKMIKIYANGTISIENSVQEEEEYPIIDFLINGPEVFS
;
A
#
# COMPACT_ATOMS: atom_id res chain seq x y z
N MET A 1 16.47 -1.42 -0.59
CA MET A 1 15.02 -1.28 -0.85
C MET A 1 14.30 -2.36 -0.07
N GLN A 2 13.27 -2.02 0.69
CA GLN A 2 12.46 -3.00 1.44
C GLN A 2 11.11 -3.20 0.74
N ILE A 3 10.64 -4.45 0.65
CA ILE A 3 9.31 -4.77 0.09
C ILE A 3 8.43 -5.36 1.17
N TYR A 4 7.19 -4.90 1.26
CA TYR A 4 6.16 -5.48 2.11
C TYR A 4 5.02 -6.02 1.25
N LYS A 5 4.50 -7.20 1.60
CA LYS A 5 3.27 -7.74 1.01
C LYS A 5 2.18 -7.82 2.06
N LEU A 6 1.04 -7.20 1.78
CA LEU A 6 -0.12 -7.21 2.65
C LEU A 6 -1.02 -8.42 2.40
N PHE A 7 -1.50 -9.03 3.48
CA PHE A 7 -2.42 -10.15 3.49
C PHE A 7 -3.63 -9.86 4.38
N SER A 8 -4.74 -10.51 4.06
CA SER A 8 -6.00 -10.45 4.78
C SER A 8 -6.52 -11.87 5.01
N GLN A 9 -6.99 -12.19 6.21
CA GLN A 9 -7.65 -13.44 6.51
C GLN A 9 -9.15 -13.19 6.63
N ASN A 10 -9.94 -13.85 5.79
CA ASN A 10 -11.39 -13.79 5.93
C ASN A 10 -11.77 -14.38 7.30
N PRO A 11 -12.59 -13.69 8.11
CA PRO A 11 -12.99 -14.19 9.42
C PRO A 11 -13.72 -15.51 9.23
N THR A 12 -13.08 -16.60 9.63
CA THR A 12 -13.79 -17.84 9.89
C THR A 12 -14.47 -17.66 11.23
N SER A 13 -15.80 -17.49 11.19
CA SER A 13 -16.64 -17.74 12.36
C SER A 13 -16.17 -19.04 13.00
N THR A 14 -15.91 -18.97 14.31
CA THR A 14 -15.53 -20.04 15.25
C THR A 14 -14.10 -20.63 15.19
N LYS A 15 -13.42 -20.43 16.33
CA LYS A 15 -12.16 -21.00 16.84
C LYS A 15 -10.85 -20.41 16.29
N LYS A 16 -10.43 -19.32 16.95
CA LYS A 16 -9.06 -18.79 16.97
C LYS A 16 -8.05 -19.92 17.13
N LYS A 17 -7.35 -20.26 16.04
CA LYS A 17 -6.05 -20.92 16.11
C LYS A 17 -4.99 -19.84 15.90
N ILE A 18 -4.30 -19.51 16.97
CA ILE A 18 -3.08 -18.71 16.95
C ILE A 18 -2.09 -19.42 16.01
N LEU A 19 -1.84 -18.85 14.84
CA LEU A 19 -0.78 -19.30 13.95
C LEU A 19 0.56 -18.90 14.58
N LYS A 20 1.25 -19.87 15.19
CA LYS A 20 2.63 -19.68 15.64
C LYS A 20 3.56 -19.79 14.43
N PHE A 21 3.97 -18.65 13.89
CA PHE A 21 5.04 -18.57 12.89
C PHE A 21 6.40 -18.58 13.60
N SER A 22 6.93 -19.76 13.94
CA SER A 22 8.14 -19.85 14.77
C SER A 22 9.47 -19.78 14.01
N ASN A 23 9.51 -19.73 12.67
CA ASN A 23 10.77 -19.94 11.92
C ASN A 23 11.05 -18.94 10.76
N LEU A 24 10.43 -17.76 10.71
CA LEU A 24 10.78 -16.73 9.71
C LEU A 24 11.56 -15.61 10.39
N SER A 25 12.80 -15.38 9.97
CA SER A 25 13.72 -14.35 10.47
C SER A 25 13.43 -12.95 9.91
N THR A 26 12.19 -12.68 9.50
CA THR A 26 11.77 -11.37 8.98
C THR A 26 10.88 -10.69 10.01
N GLY A 27 11.22 -9.44 10.33
CA GLY A 27 10.44 -8.60 11.25
C GLY A 27 8.97 -8.58 10.83
N VAL A 28 8.11 -9.06 11.73
CA VAL A 28 6.67 -9.07 11.57
C VAL A 28 6.17 -7.70 12.00
N ILE A 29 5.60 -6.92 11.09
CA ILE A 29 4.85 -5.73 11.50
C ILE A 29 3.53 -6.22 12.09
N THR A 30 3.39 -6.06 13.40
CA THR A 30 2.15 -6.28 14.13
C THR A 30 1.47 -4.95 14.41
N GLY A 31 0.36 -4.68 13.74
CA GLY A 31 -0.62 -3.67 14.15
C GLY A 31 -1.90 -4.39 14.61
N SER A 32 -2.60 -3.86 15.61
CA SER A 32 -3.78 -4.50 16.24
C SER A 32 -4.91 -4.76 15.24
N SER A 33 -4.92 -5.97 14.67
CA SER A 33 -5.82 -6.42 13.61
C SER A 33 -5.89 -7.96 13.64
N GLU A 34 -6.95 -8.56 14.18
CA GLU A 34 -7.04 -10.04 14.19
C GLU A 34 -7.11 -10.67 12.76
N LYS A 35 -7.07 -9.86 11.69
CA LYS A 35 -7.45 -10.25 10.32
C LYS A 35 -6.51 -9.75 9.22
N PHE A 36 -5.51 -8.89 9.47
CA PHE A 36 -4.65 -8.34 8.41
C PHE A 36 -3.18 -8.28 8.88
N PHE A 37 -2.21 -8.48 7.99
CA PHE A 37 -0.79 -8.40 8.35
C PHE A 37 0.11 -8.18 7.12
N GLY A 38 1.30 -7.60 7.34
CA GLY A 38 2.32 -7.37 6.31
C GLY A 38 3.58 -8.22 6.54
N LEU A 39 4.15 -8.78 5.47
CA LEU A 39 5.43 -9.50 5.52
C LEU A 39 6.52 -8.71 4.78
N ARG A 40 7.61 -8.41 5.48
CA ARG A 40 8.84 -7.86 4.87
C ARG A 40 9.55 -8.96 4.08
N ILE A 41 9.97 -8.64 2.86
CA ILE A 41 10.61 -9.58 1.93
C ILE A 41 11.79 -8.86 1.26
N GLU A 42 12.92 -9.56 1.18
CA GLU A 42 14.07 -9.08 0.39
C GLU A 42 13.74 -9.17 -1.11
N PRO A 43 14.04 -8.12 -1.90
CA PRO A 43 13.60 -8.04 -3.30
C PRO A 43 13.93 -9.27 -4.15
N GLU A 44 15.14 -9.81 -3.99
CA GLU A 44 15.68 -10.92 -4.79
C GLU A 44 14.89 -12.22 -4.56
N GLN A 45 14.26 -12.36 -3.39
CA GLN A 45 13.56 -13.58 -2.98
C GLN A 45 12.04 -13.49 -3.13
N TYR A 46 11.50 -12.33 -3.52
CA TYR A 46 10.07 -12.05 -3.50
C TYR A 46 9.22 -13.06 -4.30
N ARG A 47 9.65 -13.38 -5.52
CA ARG A 47 8.91 -14.29 -6.40
C ARG A 47 8.91 -15.73 -5.87
N GLU A 48 10.05 -16.20 -5.40
CA GLU A 48 10.20 -17.54 -4.82
C GLU A 48 9.39 -17.67 -3.52
N PHE A 49 9.45 -16.64 -2.67
CA PHE A 49 8.68 -16.57 -1.43
C PHE A 49 7.18 -16.68 -1.69
N LEU A 50 6.61 -15.85 -2.57
CA LEU A 50 5.17 -15.87 -2.88
C LEU A 50 4.71 -17.23 -3.41
N ASN A 51 5.50 -17.85 -4.28
CA ASN A 51 5.21 -19.18 -4.80
C ASN A 51 5.27 -20.25 -3.69
N GLY A 52 6.25 -20.14 -2.79
CA GLY A 52 6.43 -21.06 -1.67
C GLY A 52 5.28 -21.05 -0.67
N ILE A 53 4.66 -19.89 -0.44
CA ILE A 53 3.57 -19.75 0.55
C ILE A 53 2.17 -19.94 -0.03
N ASN A 54 1.99 -20.00 -1.36
CA ASN A 54 0.66 -20.01 -2.00
C ASN A 54 -0.25 -21.14 -1.49
N LYS A 55 0.28 -22.36 -1.37
CA LYS A 55 -0.48 -23.51 -0.81
C LYS A 55 -0.93 -23.25 0.64
N HIS A 56 -0.09 -22.58 1.43
CA HIS A 56 -0.40 -22.25 2.82
C HIS A 56 -1.47 -21.14 2.91
N LEU A 57 -1.39 -20.13 2.06
CA LEU A 57 -2.38 -19.05 1.98
C LEU A 57 -3.77 -19.61 1.65
N LEU A 58 -3.86 -20.43 0.61
CA LEU A 58 -5.11 -21.10 0.19
C LEU A 58 -5.69 -21.97 1.32
N LYS A 59 -4.85 -22.79 1.97
CA LYS A 59 -5.28 -23.66 3.08
C LYS A 59 -5.90 -22.87 4.24
N ASN A 60 -5.35 -21.70 4.56
CA ASN A 60 -5.78 -20.89 5.70
C ASN A 60 -6.78 -19.78 5.33
N ARG A 61 -7.28 -19.76 4.08
CA ARG A 61 -8.19 -18.73 3.56
C ARG A 61 -7.63 -17.31 3.75
N ILE A 62 -6.32 -17.19 3.54
CA ILE A 62 -5.62 -15.90 3.57
C ILE A 62 -5.56 -15.41 2.13
N ASN A 63 -6.15 -14.25 1.89
CA ASN A 63 -6.15 -13.55 0.61
C ASN A 63 -5.04 -12.49 0.62
N GLN A 64 -4.44 -12.26 -0.55
CA GLN A 64 -3.60 -11.08 -0.72
C GLN A 64 -4.47 -9.84 -0.63
N HIS A 65 -4.01 -8.84 0.12
CA HIS A 65 -4.71 -7.56 0.16
C HIS A 65 -4.57 -6.88 -1.21
N ILE A 66 -5.63 -6.20 -1.66
CA ILE A 66 -5.62 -5.38 -2.88
C ILE A 66 -5.92 -3.91 -2.55
N MET A 67 -5.23 -3.01 -3.21
CA MET A 67 -5.50 -1.58 -3.20
C MET A 67 -6.40 -1.26 -4.38
N THR A 68 -7.67 -0.98 -4.11
CA THR A 68 -8.63 -0.52 -5.11
C THR A 68 -8.46 0.97 -5.36
N ASP A 69 -9.01 1.47 -6.48
CA ASP A 69 -9.01 2.90 -6.79
C ASP A 69 -9.61 3.73 -5.62
N TYR A 70 -10.74 3.26 -5.07
CA TYR A 70 -11.34 3.83 -3.85
C TYR A 70 -10.36 3.90 -2.67
N LYS A 71 -9.58 2.84 -2.39
CA LYS A 71 -8.61 2.84 -1.29
C LYS A 71 -7.46 3.80 -1.53
N PHE A 72 -7.03 3.97 -2.79
CA PHE A 72 -6.04 4.99 -3.14
C PHE A 72 -6.60 6.40 -2.90
N MET A 73 -7.84 6.66 -3.31
CA MET A 73 -8.47 7.97 -3.08
C MET A 73 -8.65 8.25 -1.59
N GLU A 74 -9.10 7.29 -0.78
CA GLU A 74 -9.15 7.46 0.68
C GLU A 74 -7.76 7.71 1.28
N PHE A 75 -6.73 7.03 0.79
CA PHE A 75 -5.35 7.25 1.22
C PHE A 75 -4.90 8.69 0.94
N ILE A 76 -5.12 9.18 -0.28
CA ILE A 76 -4.78 10.55 -0.69
C ILE A 76 -5.55 11.56 0.16
N ARG A 77 -6.83 11.31 0.44
CA ARG A 77 -7.65 12.18 1.31
C ARG A 77 -7.11 12.30 2.74
N GLN A 78 -6.51 11.22 3.27
CA GLN A 78 -5.93 11.21 4.60
C GLN A 78 -4.42 11.54 4.62
N SER A 79 -3.82 11.85 3.47
CA SER A 79 -2.37 12.05 3.31
C SER A 79 -1.75 13.04 4.31
N SER A 80 -2.42 14.17 4.56
CA SER A 80 -1.97 15.20 5.53
C SER A 80 -1.92 14.66 6.96
N ARG A 81 -2.92 13.90 7.39
CA ARG A 81 -2.96 13.24 8.72
C ARG A 81 -1.93 12.12 8.83
N LEU A 82 -1.62 11.49 7.71
CA LEU A 82 -0.61 10.44 7.58
C LEU A 82 0.82 10.97 7.43
N ASN A 83 1.01 12.29 7.40
CA ASN A 83 2.30 12.94 7.10
C ASN A 83 2.94 12.39 5.81
N PHE A 84 2.09 12.16 4.81
CA PHE A 84 2.46 11.63 3.51
C PHE A 84 2.27 12.73 2.45
N ASN A 85 3.33 12.97 1.68
CA ASN A 85 3.33 13.90 0.57
C ASN A 85 3.29 13.09 -0.73
N LEU A 86 2.15 13.09 -1.40
CA LEU A 86 1.96 12.42 -2.68
C LEU A 86 2.82 13.08 -3.75
N SER A 87 3.64 12.30 -4.47
CA SER A 87 4.52 12.79 -5.52
C SER A 87 4.22 12.21 -6.90
N ASP A 88 3.65 11.00 -6.98
CA ASP A 88 3.28 10.39 -8.26
C ASP A 88 2.06 9.46 -8.16
N ILE A 89 1.30 9.38 -9.24
CA ILE A 89 0.22 8.39 -9.45
C ILE A 89 0.44 7.69 -10.79
N THR A 90 0.71 6.40 -10.77
CA THR A 90 0.88 5.56 -11.96
C THR A 90 -0.44 4.86 -12.30
N PHE A 91 -0.86 4.90 -13.55
CA PHE A 91 -2.05 4.18 -14.04
C PHE A 91 -1.66 2.88 -14.74
N TYR A 92 -2.57 1.91 -14.80
CA TYR A 92 -2.41 0.76 -15.70
C TYR A 92 -2.32 1.23 -17.14
N ASP A 93 -1.52 0.58 -17.98
CA ASP A 93 -1.33 0.95 -19.40
C ASP A 93 -0.93 2.42 -19.64
N GLN A 94 -0.20 3.05 -18.71
CA GLN A 94 0.17 4.48 -18.77
C GLN A 94 0.80 4.92 -20.11
N GLU A 95 1.54 4.04 -20.79
CA GLU A 95 2.12 4.29 -22.11
C GLU A 95 1.06 4.68 -23.16
N ARG A 96 -0.19 4.21 -23.01
CA ARG A 96 -1.30 4.55 -23.90
C ARG A 96 -1.89 5.93 -23.62
N TYR A 97 -1.58 6.51 -22.45
CA TYR A 97 -2.15 7.76 -21.96
C TYR A 97 -1.16 8.93 -21.95
N GLU A 98 0.01 8.79 -22.58
CA GLU A 98 1.03 9.85 -22.61
C GLU A 98 0.47 11.20 -23.12
N ASN A 99 -0.49 11.16 -24.05
CA ASN A 99 -1.11 12.35 -24.62
C ASN A 99 -2.49 12.67 -24.06
N ASP A 100 -2.92 11.96 -23.02
CA ASP A 100 -4.22 12.15 -22.41
C ASP A 100 -4.24 13.43 -21.55
N GLU A 101 -5.15 14.35 -21.84
CA GLU A 101 -5.22 15.64 -21.16
C GLU A 101 -5.59 15.50 -19.67
N LEU A 102 -6.48 14.57 -19.32
CA LEU A 102 -6.87 14.32 -17.93
C LEU A 102 -5.68 13.80 -17.11
N ILE A 103 -4.90 12.87 -17.69
CA ILE A 103 -3.70 12.36 -17.02
C ILE A 103 -2.64 13.45 -16.87
N LYS A 104 -2.44 14.30 -17.89
CA LYS A 104 -1.51 15.43 -17.80
C LYS A 104 -1.92 16.42 -16.71
N GLU A 105 -3.21 16.69 -16.57
CA GLU A 105 -3.75 17.57 -15.53
C GLU A 105 -3.49 16.99 -14.13
N ILE A 106 -3.79 15.70 -13.92
CA ILE A 106 -3.44 15.00 -12.67
C ILE A 106 -1.95 15.13 -12.37
N LYS A 107 -1.07 14.93 -13.37
CA LYS A 107 0.37 15.09 -13.19
C LYS A 107 0.77 16.52 -12.85
N ALA A 108 0.15 17.53 -13.46
CA ALA A 108 0.43 18.92 -13.19
C ALA A 108 0.03 19.33 -11.76
N GLU A 109 -1.09 18.82 -11.26
CA GLU A 109 -1.59 19.13 -9.91
C GLU A 109 -0.76 18.43 -8.81
N LEU A 110 -0.19 17.26 -9.08
CA LEU A 110 0.78 16.61 -8.19
C LEU A 110 1.97 17.53 -7.84
N TRP A 111 2.47 18.32 -8.81
CA TRP A 111 3.54 19.30 -8.56
C TRP A 111 3.14 20.45 -7.66
N LYS A 112 1.85 20.78 -7.62
CA LYS A 112 1.31 21.85 -6.77
C LYS A 112 0.87 21.35 -5.39
N SER A 113 0.84 20.03 -5.19
CA SER A 113 0.39 19.38 -3.96
C SER A 113 -1.06 19.74 -3.58
N ASP A 114 -1.92 19.96 -4.57
CA ASP A 114 -3.36 20.21 -4.38
C ASP A 114 -4.13 18.88 -4.32
N ASN A 115 -4.20 18.30 -3.12
CA ASN A 115 -4.84 17.00 -2.92
C ASN A 115 -6.35 17.00 -3.19
N GLU A 116 -7.05 18.14 -3.05
CA GLU A 116 -8.49 18.20 -3.32
C GLU A 116 -8.73 18.11 -4.82
N LEU A 117 -8.03 18.91 -5.61
CA LEU A 117 -8.16 18.87 -7.06
C LEU A 117 -7.67 17.54 -7.66
N ILE A 118 -6.59 16.96 -7.11
CA ILE A 118 -6.13 15.61 -7.49
C ILE A 118 -7.23 14.57 -7.28
N LEU A 119 -7.99 14.64 -6.17
CA LEU A 119 -9.07 13.69 -5.89
C LEU A 119 -10.22 13.82 -6.88
N ASP A 120 -10.62 15.04 -7.22
CA ASP A 120 -11.68 15.30 -8.20
C ASP A 120 -11.30 14.76 -9.59
N LEU A 121 -10.08 15.06 -10.04
CA LEU A 121 -9.57 14.56 -11.33
C LEU A 121 -9.41 13.03 -11.34
N LEU A 122 -9.03 12.42 -10.21
CA LEU A 122 -8.97 10.98 -10.08
C LEU A 122 -10.37 10.34 -10.13
N GLU A 123 -11.38 10.96 -9.54
CA GLU A 123 -12.75 10.48 -9.61
C GLU A 123 -13.26 10.46 -11.06
N GLU A 124 -12.96 11.52 -11.81
CA GLU A 124 -13.25 11.59 -13.24
C GLU A 124 -12.50 10.50 -14.03
N ALA A 125 -11.20 10.34 -13.78
CA ALA A 125 -10.39 9.31 -14.45
C ALA A 125 -10.92 7.91 -14.15
N VAL A 126 -11.23 7.59 -12.90
CA VAL A 126 -11.78 6.28 -12.53
C VAL A 126 -13.15 6.06 -13.18
N SER A 127 -13.98 7.09 -13.25
CA SER A 127 -15.29 7.04 -13.94
C SER A 127 -15.16 6.79 -15.45
N ASN A 128 -14.08 7.29 -16.07
CA ASN A 128 -13.74 7.05 -17.46
C ASN A 128 -13.03 5.69 -17.71
N GLY A 129 -12.88 4.86 -16.66
CA GLY A 129 -12.33 3.51 -16.75
C GLY A 129 -10.82 3.40 -16.57
N TYR A 130 -10.15 4.49 -16.19
CA TYR A 130 -8.74 4.45 -15.81
C TYR A 130 -8.60 3.75 -14.47
N ARG A 131 -7.49 3.04 -14.28
CA ARG A 131 -7.24 2.28 -13.05
C ARG A 131 -5.88 2.64 -12.48
N VAL A 132 -5.83 2.96 -11.20
CA VAL A 132 -4.59 3.28 -10.50
C VAL A 132 -3.78 2.00 -10.31
N PHE A 133 -2.55 2.00 -10.81
CA PHE A 133 -1.59 0.93 -10.63
C PHE A 133 -0.77 1.11 -9.36
N SER A 134 -0.32 2.33 -9.07
CA SER A 134 0.41 2.64 -7.86
C SER A 134 0.39 4.12 -7.53
N ILE A 135 0.63 4.45 -6.26
CA ILE A 135 0.96 5.81 -5.82
C ILE A 135 2.36 5.82 -5.21
N THR A 136 3.07 6.94 -5.37
CA THR A 136 4.38 7.19 -4.76
C THR A 136 4.32 8.48 -3.98
N GLY A 137 5.02 8.52 -2.86
CA GLY A 137 5.18 9.76 -2.10
C GLY A 137 6.21 9.62 -1.02
N ASP A 138 6.45 10.73 -0.35
CA ASP A 138 7.44 10.84 0.71
C ASP A 138 6.75 10.99 2.06
N PHE A 139 7.33 10.37 3.08
CA PHE A 139 6.91 10.58 4.46
C PHE A 139 8.14 10.77 5.34
N LYS A 140 7.97 11.51 6.44
CA LYS A 140 9.01 11.61 7.47
C LYS A 140 8.79 10.54 8.52
N ASN A 141 9.85 9.84 8.87
CA ASN A 141 9.82 8.97 10.05
C ASN A 141 10.00 9.78 11.35
N ASN A 142 9.98 9.11 12.50
CA ASN A 142 10.11 9.78 13.81
C ASN A 142 11.49 10.44 14.03
N LEU A 143 12.46 10.14 13.17
CA LEU A 143 13.80 10.73 13.14
C LEU A 143 13.93 11.87 12.12
N ASP A 144 12.82 12.38 11.59
CA ASP A 144 12.75 13.42 10.55
C ASP A 144 13.45 13.05 9.22
N GLN A 145 13.72 11.76 9.00
CA GLN A 145 14.30 11.28 7.75
C GLN A 145 13.21 11.10 6.70
N LEU A 146 13.43 11.66 5.51
CA LEU A 146 12.54 11.50 4.38
C LEU A 146 12.72 10.10 3.78
N LYS A 147 11.63 9.33 3.74
CA LYS A 147 11.57 8.02 3.10
C LYS A 147 10.56 8.07 1.97
N MET A 148 10.92 7.48 0.83
CA MET A 148 10.01 7.32 -0.29
C MET A 148 9.29 5.98 -0.15
N ILE A 149 7.97 6.01 -0.22
CA ILE A 149 7.10 4.83 -0.23
C ILE A 149 6.32 4.78 -1.53
N LYS A 150 6.25 3.59 -2.12
CA LYS A 150 5.44 3.30 -3.28
C LYS A 150 4.49 2.14 -2.98
N ILE A 151 3.21 2.35 -3.26
CA ILE A 151 2.12 1.45 -2.89
C ILE A 151 1.44 0.98 -4.17
N TYR A 152 1.37 -0.33 -4.37
CA TYR A 152 0.87 -0.94 -5.60
C TYR A 152 -0.55 -1.49 -5.43
N ALA A 153 -1.32 -1.52 -6.53
CA ALA A 153 -2.69 -2.01 -6.61
C ALA A 153 -2.85 -3.45 -6.07
N ASN A 154 -1.81 -4.26 -6.19
CA ASN A 154 -1.79 -5.63 -5.68
C ASN A 154 -1.48 -5.72 -4.17
N GLY A 155 -1.42 -4.62 -3.42
CA GLY A 155 -1.09 -4.59 -1.99
C GLY A 155 0.38 -4.87 -1.66
N THR A 156 1.26 -4.71 -2.65
CA THR A 156 2.71 -4.63 -2.42
C THR A 156 3.08 -3.19 -2.06
N ILE A 157 4.04 -3.01 -1.17
CA ILE A 157 4.60 -1.72 -0.78
C ILE A 157 6.12 -1.82 -0.93
N SER A 158 6.75 -0.82 -1.55
CA SER A 158 8.20 -0.69 -1.57
C SER A 158 8.64 0.59 -0.87
N ILE A 159 9.65 0.50 -0.01
CA ILE A 159 10.23 1.65 0.70
C ILE A 159 11.71 1.78 0.31
N GLU A 160 12.09 2.96 -0.16
CA GLU A 160 13.47 3.33 -0.46
C GLU A 160 14.05 4.15 0.72
N ASN A 161 15.37 4.02 0.95
CA ASN A 161 16.17 4.69 2.00
C ASN A 161 16.08 4.18 3.46
N SER A 162 15.57 2.99 3.74
CA SER A 162 15.60 2.42 5.10
C SER A 162 16.90 1.65 5.39
N VAL A 163 17.84 2.26 6.12
CA VAL A 163 19.08 1.58 6.58
C VAL A 163 18.87 0.79 7.89
N GLN A 164 17.79 1.00 8.65
CA GLN A 164 17.60 0.34 9.96
C GLN A 164 16.16 -0.12 10.24
N GLU A 165 16.07 -1.10 11.16
CA GLU A 165 14.91 -1.87 11.62
C GLU A 165 13.94 -1.10 12.54
N GLU A 166 12.72 -1.64 12.61
CA GLU A 166 11.63 -1.39 13.57
C GLU A 166 11.19 0.06 13.79
N GLU A 167 10.17 0.48 13.01
CA GLU A 167 9.23 1.53 13.46
C GLU A 167 7.80 1.14 13.05
N GLU A 168 6.82 1.39 13.93
CA GLU A 168 5.40 1.42 13.58
C GLU A 168 5.17 2.59 12.62
N TYR A 169 4.68 2.28 11.41
CA TYR A 169 4.35 3.30 10.42
C TYR A 169 2.81 3.45 10.38
N PRO A 170 2.24 4.60 10.81
CA PRO A 170 0.80 4.84 10.72
C PRO A 170 0.24 4.67 9.30
N ILE A 171 1.07 4.93 8.29
CA ILE A 171 0.80 4.68 6.87
C ILE A 171 0.58 3.19 6.60
N ILE A 172 1.42 2.31 7.15
CA ILE A 172 1.28 0.87 6.98
C ILE A 172 0.02 0.38 7.68
N ASP A 173 -0.29 0.89 8.87
CA ASP A 173 -1.53 0.54 9.58
C ASP A 173 -2.77 0.98 8.80
N PHE A 174 -2.79 2.18 8.21
CA PHE A 174 -3.88 2.60 7.34
C PHE A 174 -4.02 1.71 6.09
N LEU A 175 -2.89 1.32 5.47
CA LEU A 175 -2.91 0.44 4.30
C LEU A 175 -3.40 -0.97 4.62
N ILE A 176 -3.18 -1.44 5.85
CA ILE A 176 -3.59 -2.75 6.35
C ILE A 176 -5.06 -2.75 6.78
N ASN A 177 -5.49 -1.71 7.52
CA ASN A 177 -6.77 -1.68 8.22
C ASN A 177 -7.86 -0.88 7.48
N GLY A 178 -7.49 -0.03 6.52
CA GLY A 178 -8.41 0.85 5.81
C GLY A 178 -8.75 2.15 6.57
N PRO A 179 -9.71 2.94 6.09
CA PRO A 179 -9.99 4.29 6.60
C PRO A 179 -10.58 4.34 8.02
N GLU A 180 -11.03 3.22 8.57
CA GLU A 180 -11.62 3.11 9.92
C GLU A 180 -10.60 3.28 11.06
N VAL A 181 -9.30 3.42 10.76
CA VAL A 181 -8.24 3.62 11.78
C VAL A 181 -8.30 5.02 12.41
N PHE A 182 -8.83 6.01 11.70
CA PHE A 182 -8.84 7.41 12.12
C PHE A 182 -10.24 7.95 12.46
N SER A 183 -11.22 7.07 12.68
CA SER A 183 -12.59 7.40 13.10
C SER A 183 -12.76 7.42 14.61
#